data_AF-A0A424WAM4-F1
#
_entry.id   AF-A0A424WAM4-F1
#
_cell.length_a   1.000
_cell.length_b   1.000
_cell.length_c   1.000
_cell.angle_alpha   90.00
_cell.angle_beta   90.00
_cell.angle_gamma   90.00
#
_symmetry.space_group_name_H-M   'P 1'
#
loop_
_entity.id
_entity.type
_entity.pdbx_description
1 polymer ?
#
loop_
_entity_poly.entity_id
_entity_poly.type
_entity_poly.pdbx_seq_one_letter_code
_entity_poly.pdbx_strand_id
1 'polypeptide(L)'
;MNNNQKIHVSGETGSTLSSSPSTAPARTYFFSASQNAFFLSDEQRLFQAAGTLPSDLTPVGQMIFQEFALELPPAGKTRRVSEAGAPCWVDEPPLPDAVIAARNQGERSALLRLATEQIAPLQDAVDLGLATAEEAERLHAWKAYRVVLNRLEGKEGYPLLVEWPEQPD
;
A
#
# COMPACT_ATOMS: atom_id res chain seq x y z
N MET A 1 12.43 0.76 79.39
CA MET A 1 13.33 -0.24 80.01
C MET A 1 13.33 -1.49 79.15
N ASN A 2 14.53 -1.83 78.66
CA ASN A 2 15.11 -3.16 78.37
C ASN A 2 14.18 -4.31 77.92
N ASN A 3 14.56 -5.16 76.96
CA ASN A 3 15.88 -5.79 76.88
C ASN A 3 16.07 -6.56 75.54
N ASN A 4 17.24 -6.36 74.91
CA ASN A 4 18.20 -7.34 74.35
C ASN A 4 17.74 -8.76 73.96
N GLN A 5 18.32 -9.52 73.01
CA GLN A 5 19.35 -9.42 71.95
C GLN A 5 19.62 -10.90 71.54
N LYS A 6 20.42 -11.13 70.47
CA LYS A 6 20.95 -12.42 69.95
C LYS A 6 19.98 -13.21 69.06
N ILE A 7 20.34 -13.71 67.88
CA ILE A 7 21.56 -14.46 67.50
C ILE A 7 21.92 -14.18 66.02
N HIS A 8 23.22 -14.15 65.73
CA HIS A 8 23.81 -14.16 64.39
C HIS A 8 24.05 -15.62 63.97
N VAL A 9 23.48 -16.07 62.85
CA VAL A 9 23.92 -17.27 62.10
C VAL A 9 23.77 -16.98 60.61
N SER A 10 24.89 -17.03 59.90
CA SER A 10 24.99 -17.01 58.45
C SER A 10 24.47 -18.31 57.84
N GLY A 11 23.78 -18.20 56.70
CA GLY A 11 23.46 -19.34 55.85
C GLY A 11 22.45 -18.98 54.76
N GLU A 12 22.96 -18.67 53.57
CA GLU A 12 22.36 -18.81 52.23
C GLU A 12 20.94 -18.24 52.00
N THR A 13 20.72 -17.30 51.09
CA THR A 13 20.73 -17.53 49.64
C THR A 13 20.36 -16.18 49.00
N GLY A 14 20.96 -15.87 47.86
CA GLY A 14 20.64 -14.63 47.16
C GLY A 14 21.58 -14.43 45.99
N SER A 15 21.56 -15.39 45.07
CA SER A 15 22.22 -15.33 43.77
C SER A 15 22.04 -13.95 43.16
N THR A 16 23.14 -13.23 43.01
CA THR A 16 23.21 -12.04 42.17
C THR A 16 23.02 -12.49 40.74
N LEU A 17 21.79 -12.37 40.23
CA LEU A 17 21.56 -12.35 38.79
C LEU A 17 22.16 -11.04 38.26
N SER A 18 23.45 -11.09 37.98
CA SER A 18 24.15 -10.17 37.09
C SER A 18 23.57 -10.38 35.69
N SER A 19 22.47 -9.71 35.39
CA SER A 19 21.98 -9.58 34.03
C SER A 19 22.96 -8.72 33.24
N SER A 20 23.92 -9.35 32.58
CA SER A 20 24.71 -8.71 31.54
C SER A 20 23.76 -8.19 30.46
N PRO A 21 23.82 -6.91 30.04
CA PRO A 21 23.17 -6.54 28.81
C PRO A 21 23.92 -7.25 27.68
N SER A 22 23.24 -8.16 26.99
CA SER A 22 23.69 -8.65 25.69
C SER A 22 23.64 -7.46 24.73
N THR A 23 24.74 -6.71 24.63
CA THR A 23 24.89 -5.66 23.63
C THR A 23 25.06 -6.36 22.28
N ALA A 24 23.93 -6.71 21.65
CA ALA A 24 23.93 -6.89 20.20
C ALA A 24 24.55 -5.63 19.58
N PRO A 25 25.44 -5.75 18.58
CA PRO A 25 26.07 -4.59 18.00
C PRO A 25 25.01 -3.61 17.50
N ALA A 26 25.24 -2.32 17.72
CA ALA A 26 24.36 -1.29 17.17
C ALA A 26 24.31 -1.43 15.65
N ARG A 27 23.16 -1.84 15.13
CA ARG A 27 22.90 -2.00 13.71
C ARG A 27 23.11 -0.65 13.02
N THR A 28 23.97 -0.64 12.00
CA THR A 28 24.25 0.57 11.21
C THR A 28 23.43 0.54 9.92
N TYR A 29 22.83 1.67 9.60
CA TYR A 29 21.97 1.83 8.42
C TYR A 29 22.70 2.67 7.38
N PHE A 30 22.52 2.30 6.12
CA PHE A 30 23.10 3.01 4.99
C PHE A 30 22.02 3.31 3.96
N PHE A 31 22.16 4.41 3.24
CA PHE A 31 21.30 4.79 2.14
C PHE A 31 22.11 4.91 0.85
N SER A 32 21.61 4.30 -0.23
CA SER A 32 22.13 4.48 -1.58
C SER A 32 21.22 5.44 -2.34
N ALA A 33 21.78 6.56 -2.77
CA ALA A 33 21.08 7.57 -3.56
C ALA A 33 20.73 7.03 -4.95
N SER A 34 21.67 6.37 -5.61
CA SER A 34 21.50 5.81 -6.96
C SER A 34 20.40 4.75 -7.02
N GLN A 35 20.19 4.00 -5.94
CA GLN A 35 19.14 2.98 -5.86
C GLN A 35 17.89 3.44 -5.09
N ASN A 36 17.90 4.65 -4.49
CA ASN A 36 16.87 5.13 -3.57
C ASN A 36 16.48 4.05 -2.54
N ALA A 37 17.47 3.38 -1.94
CA ALA A 37 17.28 2.19 -1.13
C ALA A 37 18.15 2.18 0.13
N PHE A 38 17.67 1.50 1.16
CA PHE A 38 18.38 1.33 2.42
C PHE A 38 19.06 -0.03 2.50
N PHE A 39 20.23 -0.06 3.13
CA PHE A 39 21.07 -1.24 3.33
C PHE A 39 21.49 -1.35 4.79
N LEU A 40 21.44 -2.57 5.32
CA LEU A 40 21.78 -2.89 6.70
C LEU A 40 23.21 -3.43 6.76
N SER A 41 24.00 -3.01 7.75
CA SER A 41 25.40 -3.44 7.94
C SER A 41 25.59 -4.96 7.86
N ASP A 42 24.64 -5.71 8.43
CA ASP A 42 24.74 -7.16 8.56
C ASP A 42 24.51 -7.89 7.22
N GLU A 43 23.83 -7.23 6.28
CA GLU A 43 23.43 -7.78 4.99
C GLU A 43 24.37 -7.34 3.85
N GLN A 44 25.17 -6.28 4.05
CA GLN A 44 26.07 -5.79 3.00
C GLN A 44 27.03 -6.85 2.47
N ARG A 45 27.48 -7.78 3.32
CA ARG A 45 28.35 -8.89 2.88
C ARG A 45 27.68 -9.77 1.83
N LEU A 46 26.37 -10.00 1.96
CA LEU A 46 25.60 -10.80 1.00
C LEU A 46 25.49 -10.06 -0.34
N PHE A 47 25.13 -8.79 -0.32
CA PHE A 47 25.06 -7.95 -1.52
C PHE A 47 26.44 -7.78 -2.18
N GLN A 48 27.51 -7.70 -1.39
CA GLN A 48 28.88 -7.62 -1.89
C GLN A 48 29.29 -8.92 -2.58
N ALA A 49 29.01 -10.07 -1.96
CA ALA A 49 29.28 -11.37 -2.55
C ALA A 49 28.47 -11.60 -3.84
N ALA A 50 27.26 -11.03 -3.92
CA ALA A 50 26.41 -11.05 -5.11
C ALA A 50 26.81 -10.00 -6.17
N GLY A 51 27.75 -9.10 -5.88
CA GLY A 51 28.12 -8.00 -6.79
C GLY A 51 27.04 -6.93 -6.99
N THR A 52 26.04 -6.88 -6.10
CA THR A 52 24.89 -5.94 -6.16
C THR A 52 24.96 -4.81 -5.14
N LEU A 53 25.98 -4.80 -4.28
CA LEU A 53 26.18 -3.74 -3.30
C LEU A 53 26.47 -2.40 -4.02
N PRO A 54 25.65 -1.36 -3.80
CA PRO A 54 25.93 -0.03 -4.34
C PRO A 54 27.25 0.53 -3.80
N SER A 55 27.95 1.32 -4.61
CA SER A 55 29.20 2.00 -4.20
C SER A 55 28.96 3.34 -3.48
N ASP A 56 27.74 3.86 -3.50
CA ASP A 56 27.35 5.19 -3.00
C ASP A 56 26.65 5.13 -1.63
N LEU A 57 27.02 4.14 -0.80
CA LEU A 57 26.42 3.96 0.52
C LEU A 57 26.83 5.07 1.47
N THR A 58 25.84 5.80 1.96
CA THR A 58 26.00 6.86 2.97
C THR A 58 25.44 6.39 4.31
N PRO A 59 26.18 6.51 5.43
CA PRO A 59 25.64 6.14 6.73
C PRO A 59 24.52 7.09 7.14
N VAL A 60 23.42 6.53 7.65
CA VAL A 60 22.23 7.27 8.10
C VAL A 60 21.84 6.84 9.51
N GLY A 61 21.22 7.75 10.26
CA GLY A 61 20.72 7.48 11.60
C GLY A 61 19.50 6.55 11.60
N GLN A 62 19.26 5.90 12.74
CA GLN A 62 18.10 5.02 12.93
C GLN A 62 16.76 5.73 12.64
N MET A 63 16.62 7.00 13.04
CA MET A 63 15.38 7.76 12.80
C MET A 63 15.09 7.94 11.31
N ILE A 64 16.11 8.22 10.49
CA ILE A 64 15.98 8.33 9.04
C ILE A 64 15.57 6.98 8.43
N PHE A 65 16.19 5.88 8.88
CA PHE A 65 15.79 4.55 8.43
C PHE A 65 14.34 4.21 8.85
N GLN A 66 13.95 4.53 10.08
CA GLN A 66 12.60 4.26 10.56
C GLN A 66 11.56 5.02 9.75
N GLU A 67 11.71 6.34 9.65
CA GLU A 67 10.78 7.21 8.91
C GLU A 67 10.67 6.79 7.45
N PHE A 68 11.80 6.65 6.75
CA PHE A 68 11.79 6.50 5.30
C PHE A 68 11.77 5.06 4.81
N ALA A 69 12.08 4.06 5.64
CA ALA A 69 12.16 2.66 5.22
C ALA A 69 11.14 1.73 5.88
N LEU A 70 10.75 2.00 7.13
CA LEU A 70 9.86 1.12 7.90
C LEU A 70 8.43 1.65 7.97
N GLU A 71 8.27 2.96 8.13
CA GLU A 71 6.96 3.59 8.21
C GLU A 71 6.31 3.67 6.83
N LEU A 72 4.97 3.66 6.82
CA LEU A 72 4.21 3.87 5.59
C LEU A 72 4.48 5.28 5.08
N PRO A 73 4.68 5.48 3.76
CA PRO A 73 4.74 6.80 3.18
C PRO A 73 3.52 7.62 3.60
N PRO A 74 3.69 8.93 3.90
CA PRO A 74 2.55 9.82 4.07
C PRO A 74 1.60 9.74 2.86
N ALA A 75 0.31 9.93 3.09
CA ALA A 75 -0.69 9.84 2.02
C ALA A 75 -0.32 10.75 0.83
N GLY A 76 -0.30 10.17 -0.37
CA GLY A 76 0.04 10.88 -1.60
C GLY A 76 1.53 11.22 -1.76
N LYS A 77 2.42 10.67 -0.93
CA LYS A 77 3.86 10.89 -1.03
C LYS A 77 4.63 9.61 -1.32
N THR A 78 5.82 9.81 -1.89
CA THR A 78 6.73 8.75 -2.29
C THR A 78 8.16 9.13 -1.94
N ARG A 79 8.98 8.14 -1.55
CA ARG A 79 10.38 8.40 -1.19
C ARG A 79 11.17 8.71 -2.45
N ARG A 80 11.95 9.78 -2.42
CA ARG A 80 12.92 10.15 -3.44
C ARG A 80 14.24 10.57 -2.78
N VAL A 81 15.21 10.90 -3.62
CA VAL A 81 16.51 11.41 -3.22
C VAL A 81 16.51 12.91 -3.42
N SER A 82 16.84 13.66 -2.37
CA SER A 82 17.04 15.10 -2.43
C SER A 82 18.34 15.47 -3.15
N GLU A 83 18.51 16.75 -3.50
CA GLU A 83 19.78 17.25 -4.09
C GLU A 83 21.01 16.97 -3.19
N ALA A 84 20.80 16.86 -1.87
CA ALA A 84 21.83 16.52 -0.90
C ALA A 84 22.14 15.01 -0.80
N GLY A 85 21.47 14.16 -1.58
CA GLY A 85 21.65 12.70 -1.55
C GLY A 85 20.92 11.98 -0.41
N ALA A 86 20.17 12.71 0.41
CA ALA A 86 19.38 12.16 1.52
C ALA A 86 17.96 11.77 1.05
N PRO A 87 17.33 10.75 1.69
CA PRO A 87 15.94 10.41 1.43
C PRO A 87 15.01 11.58 1.80
N CYS A 88 14.01 11.84 0.96
CA CYS A 88 12.97 12.83 1.23
C CYS A 88 11.61 12.33 0.73
N TRP A 89 10.54 12.83 1.32
CA TRP A 89 9.19 12.63 0.82
C TRP A 89 8.88 13.71 -0.20
N VAL A 90 8.49 13.30 -1.40
CA VAL A 90 7.93 14.21 -2.41
C VAL A 90 6.50 13.79 -2.70
N ASP A 91 5.71 14.71 -3.25
CA ASP A 91 4.38 14.38 -3.74
C ASP A 91 4.50 13.34 -4.86
N GLU A 92 3.69 12.29 -4.79
CA GLU A 92 3.58 11.30 -5.85
C GLU A 92 3.10 12.04 -7.11
N PRO A 93 3.86 11.99 -8.23
CA PRO A 93 3.41 12.63 -9.45
C PRO A 93 2.08 11.99 -9.87
N PRO A 94 1.15 12.79 -10.42
CA PRO A 94 -0.08 12.24 -10.96
C PRO A 94 0.27 11.20 -12.04
N LEU A 95 -0.57 10.17 -12.16
CA LEU A 95 -0.44 9.22 -13.25
C LEU A 95 -0.50 9.98 -14.59
N PRO A 96 0.27 9.57 -15.61
CA PRO A 96 0.17 10.18 -16.92
C PRO A 96 -1.25 10.07 -17.47
N ASP A 97 -1.73 11.12 -18.12
CA ASP A 97 -3.08 11.18 -18.72
C ASP A 97 -3.39 9.96 -19.60
N ALA A 98 -2.40 9.48 -20.38
CA ALA A 98 -2.56 8.29 -21.21
C ALA A 98 -2.87 7.01 -20.40
N VAL A 99 -2.27 6.87 -19.21
CA VAL A 99 -2.52 5.75 -18.31
C VAL A 99 -3.91 5.85 -17.68
N ILE A 100 -4.29 7.06 -17.25
CA ILE A 100 -5.63 7.34 -16.71
C ILE A 100 -6.69 7.04 -17.77
N ALA A 101 -6.51 7.56 -18.98
CA ALA A 101 -7.40 7.34 -20.11
C ALA A 101 -7.56 5.85 -20.45
N ALA A 102 -6.45 5.11 -20.56
CA ALA A 102 -6.48 3.68 -20.86
C ALA A 102 -7.19 2.88 -19.77
N ARG A 103 -6.93 3.19 -18.49
CA ARG A 103 -7.64 2.57 -17.36
C ARG A 103 -9.14 2.82 -17.45
N ASN A 104 -9.55 4.08 -17.63
CA ASN A 104 -10.97 4.44 -17.66
C ASN A 104 -11.69 3.87 -18.89
N GLN A 105 -11.03 3.80 -20.04
CA GLN A 105 -11.56 3.12 -21.22
C GLN A 105 -11.73 1.61 -21.00
N GLY A 106 -10.77 0.98 -20.33
CA GLY A 106 -10.84 -0.42 -19.92
C GLY A 106 -12.01 -0.69 -18.97
N GLU A 107 -12.16 0.15 -17.94
CA GLU A 107 -13.27 0.07 -16.97
C GLU A 107 -14.63 0.20 -17.66
N ARG A 108 -14.80 1.21 -18.53
CA ARG A 108 -16.04 1.38 -19.31
C ARG A 108 -16.35 0.14 -20.14
N SER A 109 -15.34 -0.42 -20.81
CA SER A 109 -15.51 -1.62 -21.63
C SER A 109 -15.94 -2.83 -20.79
N ALA A 110 -15.36 -2.98 -19.59
CA ALA A 110 -15.74 -4.04 -18.65
C ALA A 110 -17.18 -3.87 -18.16
N LEU A 111 -17.58 -2.65 -17.80
CA LEU A 111 -18.95 -2.35 -17.33
C LEU A 111 -20.00 -2.52 -18.44
N LEU A 112 -19.68 -2.16 -19.69
CA LEU A 112 -20.55 -2.41 -20.84
C LEU A 112 -20.74 -3.90 -21.10
N ARG A 113 -19.68 -4.71 -20.94
CA ARG A 113 -19.76 -6.17 -21.04
C ARG A 113 -20.63 -6.74 -19.93
N LEU A 114 -20.39 -6.36 -18.67
CA LEU A 114 -21.20 -6.77 -17.53
C LEU A 114 -22.69 -6.47 -17.76
N ALA A 115 -23.01 -5.23 -18.17
CA ALA A 115 -24.39 -4.86 -18.45
C ALA A 115 -25.00 -5.71 -19.57
N THR A 116 -24.22 -6.09 -20.59
CA THR A 116 -24.70 -6.96 -21.67
C THR A 116 -24.96 -8.38 -21.16
N GLU A 117 -24.10 -8.91 -20.30
CA GLU A 117 -24.26 -10.23 -19.67
C GLU A 117 -25.51 -10.29 -18.76
N GLN A 118 -25.83 -9.21 -18.04
CA GLN A 118 -27.03 -9.10 -17.22
C GLN A 118 -28.31 -8.93 -18.06
N ILE A 119 -28.23 -8.14 -19.15
CA ILE A 119 -29.38 -7.88 -20.03
C ILE A 119 -29.82 -9.14 -20.79
N ALA A 120 -28.89 -9.98 -21.24
CA ALA A 120 -29.20 -11.12 -22.10
C ALA A 120 -30.29 -12.06 -21.53
N PRO A 121 -30.14 -12.66 -20.33
CA PRO A 121 -31.16 -13.56 -19.79
C PRO A 121 -32.49 -12.86 -19.46
N LEU A 122 -32.43 -11.60 -19.04
CA LEU A 122 -33.63 -10.80 -18.76
C LEU A 122 -34.41 -10.48 -20.03
N GLN A 123 -33.70 -10.21 -21.12
CA GLN A 123 -34.30 -10.00 -22.42
C GLN A 123 -34.95 -11.28 -22.92
N ASP A 124 -34.28 -12.44 -22.78
CA ASP A 124 -34.85 -13.74 -23.14
C ASP A 124 -36.16 -14.02 -22.39
N ALA A 125 -36.20 -13.74 -21.07
CA ALA A 125 -37.41 -13.89 -20.27
C ALA A 125 -38.56 -13.00 -20.76
N VAL A 126 -38.27 -11.74 -21.12
CA VAL A 126 -39.27 -10.81 -21.68
C VAL A 126 -39.75 -11.28 -23.05
N ASP A 127 -38.84 -11.68 -23.92
CA ASP A 127 -39.14 -12.11 -25.29
C ASP A 127 -39.98 -13.40 -25.32
N LEU A 128 -39.75 -14.30 -24.35
CA LEU A 128 -40.54 -15.51 -24.15
C LEU A 128 -41.86 -15.28 -23.40
N GLY A 129 -42.10 -14.06 -22.90
CA GLY A 129 -43.27 -13.74 -22.07
C GLY A 129 -43.26 -14.41 -20.70
N LEU A 130 -42.08 -14.79 -20.21
CA LEU A 130 -41.85 -15.47 -18.92
C LEU A 130 -41.36 -14.52 -17.81
N ALA A 131 -41.00 -13.28 -18.17
CA ALA A 131 -40.45 -12.32 -17.22
C ALA A 131 -41.43 -11.97 -16.10
N THR A 132 -40.93 -11.95 -14.87
CA THR A 132 -41.64 -11.33 -13.74
C THR A 132 -41.62 -9.80 -13.85
N ALA A 133 -42.44 -9.12 -13.04
CA ALA A 133 -42.42 -7.66 -12.96
C ALA A 133 -41.04 -7.14 -12.54
N GLU A 134 -40.41 -7.79 -11.57
CA GLU A 134 -39.08 -7.44 -11.06
C GLU A 134 -37.99 -7.65 -12.12
N GLU A 135 -38.07 -8.72 -12.92
CA GLU A 135 -37.13 -8.95 -14.02
C GLU A 135 -37.27 -7.89 -15.12
N ALA A 136 -38.50 -7.46 -15.43
CA ALA A 136 -38.74 -6.39 -16.39
C ALA A 136 -38.19 -5.03 -15.89
N GLU A 137 -38.35 -4.73 -14.61
CA GLU A 137 -37.76 -3.53 -13.99
C GLU A 137 -36.23 -3.57 -14.00
N ARG A 138 -35.64 -4.70 -13.65
CA ARG A 138 -34.19 -4.91 -13.73
C ARG A 138 -33.67 -4.78 -15.16
N LEU A 139 -34.37 -5.34 -16.14
CA LEU A 139 -34.01 -5.19 -17.56
C LEU A 139 -33.98 -3.71 -17.97
N HIS A 140 -34.98 -2.94 -17.55
CA HIS A 140 -35.05 -1.51 -17.81
C HIS A 140 -33.88 -0.77 -17.16
N ALA A 141 -33.58 -1.05 -15.88
CA ALA A 141 -32.47 -0.44 -15.15
C ALA A 141 -31.11 -0.73 -15.81
N TRP A 142 -30.83 -1.99 -16.15
CA TRP A 142 -29.59 -2.39 -16.82
C TRP A 142 -29.45 -1.77 -18.22
N LYS A 143 -30.54 -1.67 -18.99
CA LYS A 143 -30.54 -0.97 -20.28
C LYS A 143 -30.25 0.52 -20.13
N ALA A 144 -30.88 1.19 -19.17
CA ALA A 144 -30.63 2.60 -18.88
C ALA A 144 -29.16 2.82 -18.48
N TYR A 145 -28.64 1.97 -17.58
CA TYR A 145 -27.24 1.96 -17.17
C TYR A 145 -26.27 1.84 -18.35
N ARG A 146 -26.49 0.85 -19.23
CA ARG A 146 -25.68 0.66 -20.45
C ARG A 146 -25.72 1.88 -21.37
N VAL A 147 -26.86 2.54 -21.49
CA VAL A 147 -26.98 3.79 -22.29
C VAL A 147 -26.19 4.93 -21.65
N VAL A 148 -26.25 5.10 -20.34
CA VAL A 148 -25.48 6.12 -19.61
C VAL A 148 -23.98 5.88 -19.78
N LEU A 149 -23.51 4.63 -19.62
CA LEU A 149 -22.12 4.26 -19.87
C LEU A 149 -21.66 4.59 -21.28
N ASN A 150 -22.49 4.32 -22.30
CA ASN A 150 -22.16 4.65 -23.68
C ASN A 150 -21.95 6.16 -23.88
N ARG A 151 -22.74 6.99 -23.19
CA ARG A 151 -22.69 8.46 -23.29
C ARG A 151 -21.52 9.11 -22.52
N LEU A 152 -20.78 8.36 -21.70
CA LEU A 152 -19.65 8.89 -20.94
C LEU A 152 -18.57 9.54 -21.84
N GLU A 153 -18.36 9.02 -23.05
CA GLU A 153 -17.38 9.55 -24.02
C GLU A 153 -17.67 11.00 -24.44
N GLY A 154 -18.93 11.44 -24.33
CA GLY A 154 -19.33 12.81 -24.65
C GLY A 154 -19.36 13.77 -23.47
N LYS A 155 -18.98 13.33 -22.25
CA LYS A 155 -18.97 14.19 -21.06
C LYS A 155 -17.68 15.00 -20.99
N GLU A 156 -17.78 16.21 -20.43
CA GLU A 156 -16.62 17.04 -20.12
C GLU A 156 -15.66 16.30 -19.18
N GLY A 157 -14.36 16.39 -19.46
CA GLY A 157 -13.32 15.74 -18.68
C GLY A 157 -13.03 14.28 -19.04
N TYR A 158 -13.89 13.61 -19.81
CA TYR A 158 -13.59 12.27 -20.33
C TYR A 158 -12.38 12.32 -21.29
N PRO A 159 -11.45 11.35 -21.26
CA PRO A 159 -11.42 10.12 -20.44
C PRO A 159 -10.68 10.26 -19.10
N LEU A 160 -10.29 11.46 -18.68
CA LEU A 160 -9.44 11.67 -17.50
C LEU A 160 -10.25 11.75 -16.20
N LEU A 161 -11.39 12.44 -16.25
CA LEU A 161 -12.34 12.56 -15.16
C LEU A 161 -13.64 11.87 -15.57
N VAL A 162 -14.00 10.81 -14.83
CA VAL A 162 -15.20 10.01 -15.12
C VAL A 162 -16.01 9.85 -13.85
N GLU A 163 -17.26 10.33 -13.91
CA GLU A 163 -18.28 10.01 -12.92
C GLU A 163 -18.98 8.72 -13.34
N TRP A 164 -18.62 7.62 -12.69
CA TRP A 164 -19.21 6.32 -12.96
C TRP A 164 -20.66 6.27 -12.48
N PRO A 165 -21.62 5.88 -13.33
CA PRO A 165 -22.99 5.63 -12.87
C PRO A 165 -22.99 4.47 -11.87
N GLU A 166 -23.91 4.51 -10.91
CA GLU A 166 -24.16 3.42 -9.98
C GLU A 166 -24.71 2.20 -10.73
N GLN A 167 -24.21 1.01 -10.39
CA GLN A 167 -24.69 -0.23 -10.99
C GLN A 167 -26.07 -0.57 -10.42
N PRO A 168 -27.03 -1.01 -11.26
CA PRO A 168 -28.31 -1.50 -10.80
C PRO A 168 -28.19 -2.91 -10.19
N ASP A 169 -29.18 -3.29 -9.38
CA ASP A 169 -29.28 -4.61 -8.72
C ASP A 169 -29.74 -5.77 -9.65
#